data_AF-A0A6L8FXF3-F1
#
_entry.id   AF-A0A6L8FXF3-F1
#
_cell.length_a   1.000
_cell.length_b   1.000
_cell.length_c   1.000
_cell.angle_alpha   90.00
_cell.angle_beta   90.00
_cell.angle_gamma   90.00
#
_symmetry.space_group_name_H-M   'P 1'
#
loop_
_entity.id
_entity.type
_entity.pdbx_description
1 polymer ?
#
loop_
_entity_poly.entity_id
_entity_poly.type
_entity_poly.pdbx_seq_one_letter_code
_entity_poly.pdbx_strand_id
1 'polypeptide(L)'
;MNPAYVKMSKKRLQKEFVGFDSIDPRMERVPLDLRNESIRKAYLENHKHWFLRGHENALSDFEKSVESLYPDRPKEPTQLTLLEQKEQYKTQ
;
A
#
# COMPACT_ATOMS: atom_id res chain seq x y z
N MET A 1 -22.19 14.92 -37.18
CA MET A 1 -21.65 14.00 -36.15
C MET A 1 -20.99 12.82 -36.86
N ASN A 2 -19.78 12.40 -36.49
CA ASN A 2 -19.06 11.36 -37.26
C ASN A 2 -19.58 9.94 -36.90
N PRO A 3 -20.16 9.19 -37.85
CA PRO A 3 -20.80 7.90 -37.59
C PRO A 3 -19.82 6.79 -37.16
N ALA A 4 -18.55 6.87 -37.57
CA ALA A 4 -17.52 5.92 -37.15
C ALA A 4 -17.26 6.00 -35.64
N TYR A 5 -17.24 7.21 -35.08
CA TYR A 5 -17.09 7.40 -33.63
C TYR A 5 -18.29 6.84 -32.86
N VAL A 6 -19.52 7.05 -33.36
CA VAL A 6 -20.73 6.52 -32.71
C VAL A 6 -20.69 4.99 -32.62
N LYS A 7 -20.27 4.31 -33.70
CA LYS A 7 -20.15 2.85 -33.73
C LYS A 7 -19.04 2.34 -32.81
N MET A 8 -17.90 3.02 -32.77
CA MET A 8 -16.79 2.69 -31.88
C MET A 8 -17.18 2.81 -30.41
N SER A 9 -17.85 3.90 -30.04
CA SER A 9 -18.31 4.13 -28.67
C SER A 9 -19.31 3.06 -28.22
N LYS A 10 -20.31 2.73 -29.05
CA LYS A 10 -21.25 1.64 -28.76
C LYS A 10 -20.56 0.30 -28.53
N LYS A 11 -19.58 -0.05 -29.38
CA LYS A 11 -18.81 -1.30 -29.24
C LYS A 11 -17.99 -1.35 -27.95
N ARG A 12 -17.42 -0.22 -27.51
CA ARG A 12 -16.68 -0.13 -26.24
C ARG A 12 -17.61 -0.25 -25.03
N LEU A 13 -18.75 0.42 -25.07
CA LEU A 13 -19.76 0.39 -24.01
C LEU A 13 -20.41 -0.99 -23.81
N GLN A 14 -20.39 -1.84 -24.85
CA GLN A 14 -20.90 -3.21 -24.77
C GLN A 14 -19.89 -4.21 -24.19
N LYS A 15 -18.63 -3.83 -24.00
CA LYS A 15 -17.63 -4.72 -23.40
C LYS A 15 -17.86 -4.85 -21.89
N GLU A 16 -17.52 -6.00 -21.35
CA GLU A 16 -17.49 -6.23 -19.90
C GLU A 16 -16.50 -5.25 -19.25
N PHE A 17 -16.96 -4.60 -18.19
CA PHE A 17 -16.14 -3.69 -17.42
C PHE A 17 -15.27 -4.50 -16.46
N VAL A 18 -13.99 -4.63 -16.79
CA VAL A 18 -13.01 -5.41 -15.99
C VAL A 18 -12.31 -4.59 -14.92
N GLY A 19 -12.43 -3.25 -14.94
CA GLY A 19 -11.82 -2.35 -13.97
C GLY A 19 -11.22 -1.10 -14.62
N PHE A 20 -10.45 -0.35 -13.83
CA PHE A 20 -9.65 0.79 -14.30
C PHE A 20 -8.17 0.40 -14.35
N ASP A 21 -7.48 0.77 -15.43
CA ASP A 21 -6.01 0.60 -15.55
C ASP A 21 -5.23 1.53 -14.60
N SER A 22 -5.87 2.60 -14.13
CA SER A 22 -5.28 3.57 -13.21
C SER A 22 -5.49 3.15 -11.76
N ILE A 23 -4.46 2.59 -11.14
CA ILE A 23 -4.37 2.43 -9.69
C ILE A 23 -3.94 3.79 -9.11
N ASP A 24 -4.74 4.35 -8.21
CA ASP A 24 -4.35 5.54 -7.44
C ASP A 24 -3.21 5.15 -6.46
N PRO A 25 -2.01 5.74 -6.54
CA PRO A 25 -0.90 5.50 -5.60
C PRO A 25 -1.28 5.75 -4.14
N ARG A 26 -2.38 6.46 -3.88
CA ARG A 26 -2.91 6.69 -2.54
C ARG A 26 -3.44 5.43 -1.88
N MET A 27 -3.87 4.45 -2.67
CA MET A 27 -4.43 3.19 -2.15
C MET A 27 -3.37 2.32 -1.46
N GLU A 28 -2.09 2.56 -1.70
CA GLU A 28 -0.97 1.87 -1.05
C GLU A 28 -0.61 2.46 0.33
N ARG A 29 -1.14 3.64 0.67
CA ARG A 29 -0.77 4.33 1.91
C ARG A 29 -1.42 3.67 3.12
N VAL A 30 -0.64 3.58 4.20
CA VAL A 30 -1.09 3.09 5.50
C VAL A 30 -1.01 4.24 6.52
N PRO A 31 -2.05 4.50 7.32
CA PRO A 31 -1.99 5.49 8.39
C PRO A 31 -0.89 5.16 9.40
N LEU A 32 -0.19 6.16 9.93
CA LEU A 32 0.87 5.98 10.94
C LEU A 32 0.33 5.77 12.37
N ASP A 33 -0.95 6.04 12.61
CA ASP A 33 -1.55 6.04 13.95
C ASP A 33 -2.27 4.73 14.34
N LEU A 34 -2.06 3.64 13.59
CA LEU A 34 -2.64 2.31 13.86
C LEU A 34 -1.83 1.52 14.90
N ARG A 35 -1.61 2.11 16.09
CA ARG A 35 -0.87 1.46 17.18
C ARG A 35 -1.64 0.31 17.82
N ASN A 36 -2.96 0.45 17.97
CA ASN A 36 -3.80 -0.61 18.54
C ASN A 36 -4.00 -1.73 17.52
N GLU A 37 -3.56 -2.94 17.86
CA GLU A 37 -3.59 -4.10 16.98
C GLU A 37 -5.00 -4.48 16.53
N SER A 38 -5.99 -4.42 17.42
CA SER A 38 -7.38 -4.77 17.09
C SER A 38 -7.97 -3.85 16.02
N ILE A 39 -7.74 -2.54 16.17
CA ILE A 39 -8.17 -1.50 15.23
C ILE A 39 -7.39 -1.64 13.92
N ARG A 40 -6.08 -1.90 14.00
CA ARG A 40 -5.22 -2.10 12.83
C ARG A 40 -5.71 -3.26 11.97
N LYS A 41 -5.95 -4.44 12.57
CA LYS A 41 -6.45 -5.61 11.84
C LYS A 41 -7.77 -5.31 11.15
N ALA A 42 -8.73 -4.73 11.86
CA ALA A 42 -10.03 -4.36 11.28
C ALA A 42 -9.89 -3.37 10.12
N TYR A 43 -9.03 -2.35 10.26
CA TYR A 43 -8.76 -1.39 9.19
C TYR A 43 -8.16 -2.05 7.96
N LEU A 44 -7.13 -2.89 8.14
CA LEU A 44 -6.43 -3.54 7.02
C LEU A 44 -7.37 -4.47 6.23
N GLU A 45 -8.19 -5.26 6.91
CA GLU A 45 -9.18 -6.14 6.25
C GLU A 45 -10.20 -5.34 5.44
N ASN A 46 -10.75 -4.27 6.04
CA ASN A 46 -11.69 -3.40 5.35
C ASN A 46 -11.04 -2.69 4.15
N HIS A 47 -9.80 -2.24 4.29
CA HIS A 47 -9.06 -1.58 3.21
C HIS A 47 -8.83 -2.50 2.02
N LYS A 48 -8.40 -3.74 2.29
CA LYS A 48 -8.23 -4.77 1.25
C LYS A 48 -9.56 -5.05 0.56
N HIS A 49 -10.65 -5.19 1.32
CA HIS A 49 -11.97 -5.49 0.78
C HIS A 49 -12.56 -4.36 -0.07
N TRP A 50 -12.42 -3.10 0.35
CA TRP A 50 -13.05 -1.96 -0.33
C TRP A 50 -12.22 -1.39 -1.48
N PHE A 51 -10.88 -1.36 -1.34
CA PHE A 51 -10.03 -0.62 -2.28
C PHE A 51 -9.12 -1.49 -3.14
N LEU A 52 -8.75 -2.69 -2.67
CA LEU A 52 -7.78 -3.56 -3.37
C LEU A 52 -8.44 -4.78 -4.03
N ARG A 53 -9.77 -4.87 -4.00
CA ARG A 53 -10.53 -5.95 -4.63
C ARG A 53 -10.37 -5.89 -6.15
N GLY A 54 -9.57 -6.80 -6.70
CA GLY A 54 -9.28 -6.89 -8.15
C GLY A 54 -7.97 -6.24 -8.59
N HIS A 55 -7.17 -5.71 -7.66
CA HIS A 55 -5.87 -5.10 -7.93
C HIS A 55 -4.75 -5.89 -7.24
N GLU A 56 -4.39 -7.06 -7.78
CA GLU A 56 -3.38 -7.95 -7.18
C GLU A 56 -2.01 -7.27 -7.00
N ASN A 57 -1.59 -6.46 -7.97
CA ASN A 57 -0.33 -5.72 -7.90
C ASN A 57 -0.30 -4.77 -6.69
N ALA A 58 -1.37 -3.98 -6.51
CA ALA A 58 -1.50 -3.02 -5.41
C ALA A 58 -1.65 -3.69 -4.05
N LEU A 59 -2.24 -4.89 -3.99
CA LEU A 59 -2.31 -5.68 -2.77
C LEU A 59 -0.91 -5.99 -2.23
N SER A 60 -0.01 -6.43 -3.13
CA SER A 60 1.36 -6.79 -2.74
C SER A 60 2.16 -5.59 -2.22
N ASP A 61 1.97 -4.41 -2.81
CA ASP A 61 2.71 -3.20 -2.43
C ASP A 61 2.13 -2.57 -1.16
N PHE A 62 0.82 -2.67 -0.96
CA PHE A 62 0.17 -2.31 0.30
C PHE A 62 0.68 -3.17 1.46
N GLU A 63 0.79 -4.50 1.30
CA GLU A 63 1.27 -5.40 2.36
C GLU A 63 2.73 -5.11 2.75
N LYS A 64 3.62 -4.84 1.78
CA LYS A 64 5.00 -4.40 2.06
C LYS A 64 5.03 -3.10 2.87
N SER A 65 4.13 -2.16 2.54
CA SER A 65 4.03 -0.88 3.23
C SER A 65 3.56 -1.05 4.68
N VAL A 66 2.61 -1.97 4.93
CA VAL A 66 2.16 -2.33 6.27
C VAL A 66 3.29 -2.94 7.09
N GLU A 67 4.01 -3.93 6.56
CA GLU A 67 5.11 -4.60 7.25
C GLU A 67 6.25 -3.64 7.61
N SER A 68 6.56 -2.69 6.71
CA SER A 68 7.58 -1.68 6.96
C SER A 68 7.26 -0.76 8.14
N LEU A 69 5.98 -0.40 8.30
CA LEU A 69 5.49 0.52 9.33
C LEU A 69 5.14 -0.18 10.65
N TYR A 70 4.60 -1.39 10.57
CA TYR A 70 4.14 -2.18 11.70
C TYR A 70 4.74 -3.60 11.66
N PRO A 71 6.07 -3.73 11.81
CA PRO A 71 6.70 -5.04 11.84
C PRO A 71 6.28 -5.80 13.10
N ASP A 72 6.13 -7.13 12.99
CA ASP A 72 5.83 -8.00 14.14
C ASP A 72 6.95 -7.99 15.19
N ARG A 73 8.18 -7.66 14.78
CA ARG A 73 9.34 -7.51 15.67
C ARG A 73 9.74 -6.04 15.78
N PRO A 74 10.04 -5.55 17.00
CA PRO A 74 10.56 -4.21 17.18
C PRO A 74 11.86 -4.03 16.39
N LYS A 75 12.01 -2.90 15.70
CA LYS A 75 13.27 -2.56 15.03
C LYS A 75 14.30 -2.21 16.09
N GLU A 76 15.49 -2.78 15.97
CA GLU A 76 16.63 -2.40 16.81
C GLU A 76 16.92 -0.89 16.64
N PRO A 77 17.10 -0.14 17.75
CA PRO A 77 17.29 1.30 17.68
C PRO A 77 18.63 1.64 17.05
N THR A 78 18.61 2.03 15.78
CA THR A 78 19.80 2.34 14.99
C THR A 78 20.63 3.50 15.57
N GLN A 79 19.99 4.47 16.22
CA GLN A 79 20.69 5.63 16.78
C GLN A 79 21.53 5.27 18.03
N LEU A 80 21.05 4.34 18.86
CA LEU A 80 21.75 3.88 20.04
C LEU A 80 23.01 3.10 19.65
N THR A 81 22.91 2.22 18.65
CA THR A 81 24.06 1.44 18.17
C THR A 81 25.16 2.31 17.55
N LEU A 82 24.80 3.38 16.83
CA LEU A 82 25.77 4.36 16.30
C LEU A 82 26.52 5.13 17.42
N LEU A 83 25.81 5.48 18.49
CA LEU A 83 26.41 6.16 19.64
C LEU A 83 27.38 5.22 20.39
N GLU A 84 27.00 3.97 20.58
CA GLU A 84 27.84 2.94 21.21
C GLU A 84 29.12 2.68 20.40
N GLN A 85 29.01 2.57 19.08
CA GLN A 85 30.17 2.43 18.18
C GLN A 85 31.12 3.63 18.30
N LYS A 86 30.58 4.86 18.33
CA LYS A 86 31.39 6.08 18.47
C LYS A 86 32.17 6.11 19.79
N GLU A 87 31.58 5.66 20.89
CA GLU A 87 32.28 5.58 22.17
C GLU A 87 33.37 4.51 22.17
N GLN A 88 33.15 3.35 21.53
CA GLN A 88 34.17 2.31 21.38
C GLN A 88 35.42 2.78 20.61
N TYR A 89 35.26 3.60 19.58
CA TYR A 89 36.36 4.19 18.82
C TYR A 89 37.18 5.21 19.60
N LYS A 90 36.62 5.86 20.63
CA LYS A 90 37.36 6.81 21.49
C LYS A 90 38.24 6.12 22.52
N THR A 91 37.96 4.86 22.83
CA THR A 91 38.67 4.05 23.82
C THR A 91 39.81 3.20 23.25
N GLN A 92 40.02 3.22 21.93
CA GLN A 92 41.16 2.62 21.23
C GLN A 92 42.22 3.69 20.93
#